data_AF-Q2KX89-F1
#
_entry.id   AF-Q2KX89-F1
#
_cell.length_a   1.000
_cell.length_b   1.000
_cell.length_c   1.000
_cell.angle_alpha   90.00
_cell.angle_beta   90.00
_cell.angle_gamma   90.00
#
_symmetry.space_group_name_H-M   'P 1'
#
loop_
_entity.id
_entity.type
_entity.pdbx_description
1 polymer ?
#
loop_
_entity_poly.entity_id
_entity_poly.type
_entity_poly.pdbx_seq_one_letter_code
_entity_poly.pdbx_strand_id
1 'polypeptide(L)'
;GGTLFLDEIGDLLLYQQAKLLRVLEQSTVTRLGSSSEIPVSFRLVAATNKDLRVLVANGEFRADLYYRLAVIELRIPNLEARGAAEKRALFRALSRQHGVADV
;
A
#
# COMPACT_ATOMS: atom_id res chain seq x y z
N GLY A 1 7.37 17.74 0.36
CA GLY A 1 7.00 16.36 -0.05
C GLY A 1 6.46 15.61 1.14
N GLY A 2 5.48 14.74 0.92
CA GLY A 2 4.83 13.92 1.95
C GLY A 2 4.98 12.42 1.68
N THR A 3 4.15 11.62 2.34
CA THR A 3 4.03 10.18 2.07
C THR A 3 2.59 9.89 1.62
N LEU A 4 2.43 9.18 0.52
CA LEU A 4 1.16 8.61 0.08
C LEU A 4 1.08 7.16 0.56
N PHE A 5 0.01 6.81 1.27
CA PHE A 5 -0.31 5.43 1.60
C PHE A 5 -1.40 4.93 0.64
N LEU A 6 -1.16 3.82 -0.04
CA LEU A 6 -2.15 3.15 -0.87
C LEU A 6 -2.48 1.79 -0.26
N ASP A 7 -3.71 1.67 0.25
CA ASP A 7 -4.23 0.40 0.74
C ASP A 7 -4.79 -0.43 -0.42
N GLU A 8 -4.75 -1.74 -0.27
CA GLU A 8 -5.21 -2.73 -1.24
C GLU A 8 -4.77 -2.47 -2.70
N ILE A 9 -3.47 -2.24 -2.89
CA ILE A 9 -2.92 -1.97 -4.23
C ILE A 9 -3.16 -3.11 -5.24
N GLY A 10 -3.37 -4.34 -4.76
CA GLY A 10 -3.74 -5.50 -5.57
C GLY A 10 -5.18 -5.49 -6.12
N ASP A 11 -6.00 -4.50 -5.74
CA ASP A 11 -7.33 -4.26 -6.32
C ASP A 11 -7.32 -3.26 -7.48
N LEU A 12 -6.19 -2.61 -7.75
CA LEU A 12 -6.07 -1.69 -8.87
C LEU A 12 -6.27 -2.42 -10.20
N LEU A 13 -7.14 -1.87 -11.05
CA LEU A 13 -7.29 -2.34 -12.43
C LEU A 13 -5.99 -2.09 -13.22
N LEU A 14 -5.67 -2.92 -14.21
CA LEU A 14 -4.42 -2.83 -14.99
C LEU A 14 -4.15 -1.42 -15.57
N TYR A 15 -5.19 -0.70 -16.00
CA TYR A 15 -5.03 0.67 -16.51
C TYR A 15 -4.66 1.67 -15.39
N GLN A 16 -5.12 1.46 -14.16
CA GLN A 16 -4.76 2.28 -13.00
C GLN A 16 -3.32 2.00 -12.59
N GLN A 17 -2.90 0.73 -12.65
CA GLN A 17 -1.51 0.32 -12.42
C GLN A 17 -0.56 1.03 -13.40
N ALA A 18 -0.92 1.08 -14.70
CA ALA A 18 -0.13 1.80 -15.71
C ALA A 18 -0.01 3.30 -15.41
N LYS A 19 -1.11 3.94 -14.97
CA LYS A 19 -1.11 5.36 -14.58
C LYS A 19 -0.24 5.60 -13.35
N LEU A 20 -0.34 4.74 -12.33
CA LEU A 20 0.48 4.84 -11.13
C LEU A 20 1.97 4.70 -11.46
N LEU A 21 2.35 3.70 -12.27
CA LEU A 21 3.72 3.52 -12.71
C LEU A 21 4.26 4.79 -13.40
N ARG A 22 3.49 5.36 -14.32
CA ARG A 22 3.85 6.61 -15.00
C ARG A 22 4.12 7.76 -14.01
N VAL A 23 3.28 7.92 -12.99
CA VAL A 23 3.50 8.95 -11.95
C VAL A 23 4.78 8.67 -11.16
N LEU A 24 5.07 7.41 -10.82
CA LEU A 24 6.27 7.02 -10.09
C LEU A 24 7.56 7.19 -10.89
N GLU A 25 7.50 7.08 -12.21
CA GLU A 25 8.63 7.25 -13.12
C GLU A 25 8.86 8.72 -13.47
N GLN A 26 7.79 9.45 -13.82
CA GLN A 26 7.89 10.81 -14.33
C GLN A 26 7.88 11.86 -13.22
N SER A 27 7.46 11.50 -11.99
CA SER A 27 7.25 12.45 -10.90
C SER A 27 6.31 13.60 -11.28
N THR A 28 5.38 13.34 -12.20
CA THR A 28 4.33 14.27 -12.62
C THR A 28 2.98 13.57 -12.62
N VAL A 29 1.90 14.34 -12.46
CA VAL A 29 0.53 13.85 -12.58
C VAL A 29 -0.30 14.80 -13.45
N THR A 30 -1.20 14.25 -14.24
CA THR A 30 -2.16 15.02 -15.03
C THR A 30 -3.56 14.80 -14.45
N ARG A 31 -4.27 15.89 -14.14
CA ARG A 31 -5.67 15.81 -13.68
C ARG A 31 -6.56 15.30 -14.80
N LEU A 32 -7.64 14.60 -14.44
CA LEU A 32 -8.64 14.15 -15.42
C LEU A 32 -9.20 15.34 -16.20
N GLY A 33 -9.25 15.24 -17.53
CA GLY A 33 -9.70 16.31 -18.42
C GLY A 33 -8.67 17.44 -18.64
N SER A 34 -7.49 17.37 -18.02
CA SER A 34 -6.41 18.33 -18.25
C SER A 34 -5.34 17.75 -19.18
N SER A 35 -4.61 18.63 -19.87
CA SER A 35 -3.34 18.30 -20.56
C SER A 35 -2.11 18.81 -19.81
N SER A 36 -2.30 19.52 -18.69
CA SER A 36 -1.22 20.11 -17.92
C SER A 36 -0.65 19.10 -16.94
N GLU A 37 0.66 18.87 -17.03
CA GLU A 37 1.40 18.07 -16.05
C GLU A 37 1.72 18.89 -14.81
N ILE A 38 1.53 18.27 -13.64
CA ILE A 38 1.80 18.86 -12.33
C ILE A 38 2.95 18.08 -11.69
N PRO A 39 4.11 18.70 -11.41
CA PRO A 39 5.21 18.02 -10.74
C PRO A 39 4.81 17.64 -9.31
N VAL A 40 5.19 16.43 -8.89
CA VAL A 40 4.88 15.88 -7.57
C VAL A 40 6.12 15.29 -6.93
N SER A 41 6.21 15.39 -5.61
CA SER A 41 7.30 14.81 -4.82
C SER A 41 6.73 14.17 -3.55
N PHE A 42 6.73 12.85 -3.53
CA PHE A 42 6.20 12.05 -2.42
C PHE A 42 6.94 10.72 -2.29
N ARG A 43 6.87 10.12 -1.10
CA ARG A 43 7.20 8.71 -0.87
C ARG A 43 5.94 7.88 -0.98
N LEU A 44 6.03 6.69 -1.54
CA LEU A 44 4.90 5.75 -1.60
C LEU A 44 5.10 4.64 -0.57
N VAL A 45 4.06 4.33 0.19
CA VAL A 45 3.91 3.10 0.96
C VAL A 45 2.64 2.42 0.46
N ALA A 46 2.74 1.14 0.08
CA ALA A 46 1.59 0.38 -0.39
C ALA A 46 1.35 -0.83 0.51
N ALA A 47 0.10 -1.21 0.66
CA ALA A 47 -0.32 -2.42 1.36
C ALA A 47 -1.30 -3.22 0.47
N THR A 48 -1.36 -4.52 0.69
CA THR A 48 -2.40 -5.38 0.14
C THR A 48 -2.49 -6.69 0.91
N ASN A 49 -3.67 -7.28 0.94
CA ASN A 49 -3.90 -8.62 1.44
C ASN A 49 -3.62 -9.73 0.41
N LYS A 50 -3.44 -9.38 -0.87
CA LYS A 50 -3.21 -10.33 -1.97
C LYS A 50 -1.72 -10.62 -2.18
N ASP A 51 -1.42 -11.82 -2.70
CA ASP A 51 -0.06 -12.14 -3.13
C ASP A 51 0.21 -11.54 -4.52
N LEU A 52 0.94 -10.42 -4.55
CA LEU A 52 1.27 -9.73 -5.79
C LEU A 52 2.07 -10.60 -6.77
N ARG A 53 2.89 -11.55 -6.31
CA ARG A 53 3.65 -12.43 -7.22
C ARG A 53 2.72 -13.38 -7.97
N VAL A 54 1.70 -13.90 -7.29
CA VAL A 54 0.65 -14.70 -7.91
C VAL A 54 -0.16 -13.86 -8.90
N LEU A 55 -0.54 -12.64 -8.53
CA LEU A 55 -1.26 -11.74 -9.45
C LEU A 55 -0.42 -11.39 -10.69
N VAL A 56 0.90 -11.21 -10.53
CA VAL A 56 1.82 -11.02 -11.67
C VAL A 56 1.85 -12.24 -12.56
N ALA A 57 1.96 -13.45 -12.00
CA ALA A 57 1.95 -14.69 -12.76
C ALA A 57 0.64 -14.90 -13.54
N ASN A 58 -0.49 -14.44 -12.98
CA ASN A 58 -1.80 -14.50 -13.61
C ASN A 58 -2.09 -13.36 -14.60
N GLY A 59 -1.18 -12.38 -14.74
CA GLY A 59 -1.38 -11.20 -15.59
C GLY A 59 -2.39 -10.18 -15.03
N GLU A 60 -2.76 -10.30 -13.76
CA GLU A 60 -3.70 -9.40 -13.05
C GLU A 60 -2.97 -8.21 -12.41
N PHE A 61 -1.65 -8.33 -12.24
CA PHE A 61 -0.78 -7.25 -11.77
C PHE A 61 0.44 -7.09 -12.68
N ARG A 62 0.82 -5.86 -13.00
CA ARG A 62 1.95 -5.63 -13.89
C ARG A 62 3.26 -5.89 -13.18
N ALA A 63 4.14 -6.66 -13.84
CA ALA A 63 5.46 -6.99 -13.31
C ALA A 63 6.34 -5.75 -13.07
N ASP A 64 6.28 -4.74 -13.96
CA ASP A 64 7.04 -3.51 -13.84
C ASP A 64 6.66 -2.69 -12.60
N LEU A 65 5.36 -2.54 -12.33
CA LEU A 65 4.87 -1.91 -11.12
C LEU A 65 5.26 -2.73 -9.88
N TYR A 66 5.17 -4.07 -9.93
CA TYR A 66 5.58 -4.92 -8.81
C TYR A 66 7.05 -4.66 -8.44
N TYR A 67 7.96 -4.73 -9.40
CA TYR A 67 9.38 -4.50 -9.13
C TYR A 67 9.69 -3.06 -8.71
N ARG A 68 8.90 -2.08 -9.15
CA ARG A 68 9.03 -0.68 -8.68
C ARG A 68 8.62 -0.50 -7.21
N LEU A 69 7.66 -1.29 -6.74
CA LEU A 69 7.15 -1.24 -5.36
C LEU A 69 7.97 -2.13 -4.41
N ALA A 70 8.37 -3.31 -4.86
CA ALA A 70 8.99 -4.37 -4.07
C ALA A 70 10.47 -4.12 -3.71
N VAL A 71 10.88 -2.85 -3.57
CA VAL A 71 12.22 -2.48 -3.12
C VAL A 71 12.41 -2.83 -1.64
N ILE A 72 11.39 -2.58 -0.82
CA ILE A 72 11.34 -2.96 0.59
C ILE A 72 9.98 -3.61 0.83
N GLU A 73 9.98 -4.91 1.11
CA GLU A 73 8.77 -5.68 1.44
C GLU A 73 8.70 -5.93 2.95
N LEU A 74 7.57 -5.58 3.57
CA LEU A 74 7.29 -5.87 4.98
C LEU A 74 6.12 -6.85 5.08
N ARG A 75 6.39 -8.07 5.51
CA ARG A 75 5.33 -9.05 5.77
C ARG A 75 4.74 -8.81 7.16
N ILE A 76 3.49 -8.39 7.20
CA ILE A 76 2.74 -8.24 8.44
C ILE A 76 2.08 -9.60 8.78
N PRO A 77 2.40 -10.22 9.94
CA PRO A 77 1.76 -11.47 10.34
C PRO A 77 0.28 -11.23 10.71
N ASN A 78 -0.54 -12.25 10.48
CA ASN A 78 -1.91 -12.27 11.01
C ASN A 78 -1.89 -12.21 12.54
N LEU A 79 -3.03 -11.90 13.16
CA LEU A 79 -3.08 -11.72 14.61
C LEU A 79 -2.69 -13.01 15.37
N GLU A 80 -3.04 -14.18 14.85
CA GLU A 80 -2.74 -15.47 15.47
C GLU A 80 -1.24 -15.73 15.59
N ALA A 81 -0.46 -15.43 14.54
CA ALA A 81 0.99 -15.65 14.50
C ALA A 81 1.79 -14.64 15.34
N ARG A 82 1.15 -13.62 15.94
CA ARG A 82 1.81 -12.64 16.80
C ARG A 82 2.08 -13.19 18.20
N GLY A 83 3.15 -12.71 18.83
CA GLY A 83 3.53 -13.07 20.19
C GLY A 83 2.52 -12.59 21.24
N ALA A 84 2.43 -13.28 22.38
CA ALA A 84 1.49 -12.93 23.45
C ALA A 84 1.69 -11.50 24.00
N ALA A 85 2.94 -11.01 24.05
CA ALA A 85 3.24 -9.65 24.48
C ALA A 85 2.67 -8.59 23.52
N GLU A 86 2.82 -8.82 22.21
CA GLU A 86 2.31 -7.93 21.17
C GLU A 86 0.78 -7.93 21.16
N LYS A 87 0.15 -9.11 21.23
CA LYS A 87 -1.32 -9.24 21.35
C LYS A 87 -1.88 -8.42 22.52
N ARG A 88 -1.26 -8.53 23.71
CA ARG A 88 -1.64 -7.73 24.88
C ARG A 88 -1.44 -6.24 24.67
N ALA A 89 -0.35 -5.83 24.01
CA ALA A 89 -0.09 -4.43 23.71
C ALA A 89 -1.13 -3.85 22.75
N LEU A 90 -1.48 -4.58 21.69
CA LEU A 90 -2.53 -4.22 20.74
C LEU A 90 -3.89 -4.11 21.44
N PHE A 91 -4.26 -5.10 22.26
CA PHE A 91 -5.52 -5.06 23.02
C PHE A 91 -5.61 -3.81 23.91
N ARG A 92 -4.57 -3.54 24.73
CA ARG A 92 -4.55 -2.33 25.58
C ARG A 92 -4.62 -1.04 24.78
N ALA A 93 -3.93 -0.96 23.64
CA ALA A 93 -3.98 0.22 22.78
C ALA A 93 -5.40 0.47 22.25
N LEU A 94 -6.09 -0.60 21.81
CA LEU A 94 -7.46 -0.52 21.33
C LEU A 94 -8.47 -0.19 22.45
N SER A 95 -8.34 -0.80 23.63
CA SER A 95 -9.20 -0.51 24.79
C SER A 95 -9.15 0.96 25.19
N ARG A 96 -7.94 1.55 25.21
CA ARG A 96 -7.74 2.98 25.48
C ARG A 96 -8.39 3.87 24.43
N GLN A 97 -8.27 3.51 23.16
CA GLN A 97 -8.88 4.28 22.06
C GLN A 97 -10.41 4.31 22.13
N HIS A 98 -11.03 3.24 22.66
CA HIS A 98 -12.48 3.11 22.74
C HIS A 98 -13.07 3.33 24.15
N GLY A 99 -12.28 3.87 25.09
CA GLY A 99 -12.75 4.26 26.42
C GLY A 99 -13.14 3.08 27.33
N VAL A 100 -12.70 1.86 27.01
CA VAL A 100 -12.90 0.70 27.88
C VAL A 100 -11.78 0.70 28.92
N ALA A 101 -12.13 0.82 30.20
CA ALA A 101 -11.16 0.81 31.29
C ALA A 101 -10.35 -0.50 31.28
N ASP A 102 -9.03 -0.39 31.46
CA ASP A 102 -8.10 -1.52 31.56
C ASP A 102 -8.56 -2.45 32.71
N VAL A 103 -9.01 -3.67 32.38
CA VAL A 103 -9.28 -4.76 33.35
C VAL A 103 -8.08 -5.71 33.37
#